data_AF-A0A4R8A3N2-F1
#
_entry.id   AF-A0A4R8A3N2-F1
#
_cell.length_a   1.000
_cell.length_b   1.000
_cell.length_c   1.000
_cell.angle_alpha   90.00
_cell.angle_beta   90.00
_cell.angle_gamma   90.00
#
_symmetry.space_group_name_H-M   'P 1'
#
loop_
_entity.id
_entity.type
_entity.pdbx_description
1 polymer ?
#
loop_
_entity_poly.entity_id
_entity_poly.type
_entity_poly.pdbx_seq_one_letter_code
_entity_poly.pdbx_strand_id
1 'polypeptide(L)'
;MTIDGLGDTFGSGADRVAPDVSFEELVAMMPETLREVFPPYRWQLAKLRELDLKVEPVEIADLVWMFDLPLWQLDGDRFKVTPHQVAETPMNFRAHYQRVMDADLDFPINLVAYRGRLVVLDGVHRLLKAHFLRRRWIEATIATATQLQACAV
;
A
#
# COMPACT_ATOMS: atom_id res chain seq x y z
N MET A 1 41.84 5.28 -30.71
CA MET A 1 40.89 4.16 -30.80
C MET A 1 40.00 4.25 -29.58
N THR A 2 38.82 4.83 -29.75
CA THR A 2 37.78 4.95 -28.72
C THR A 2 37.04 3.61 -28.67
N ILE A 3 36.92 3.00 -27.49
CA ILE A 3 35.93 1.94 -27.29
C ILE A 3 34.76 2.59 -26.59
N ASP A 4 33.83 3.06 -27.41
CA ASP A 4 32.49 3.48 -27.03
C ASP A 4 31.65 2.26 -26.62
N GLY A 5 30.80 2.46 -25.62
CA GLY A 5 29.48 1.83 -25.60
C GLY A 5 29.35 0.47 -24.91
N LEU A 6 29.50 0.44 -23.58
CA LEU A 6 28.60 -0.38 -22.75
C LEU A 6 27.21 0.27 -22.79
N GLY A 7 26.51 0.08 -23.91
CA GLY A 7 25.13 0.53 -24.10
C GLY A 7 24.16 -0.44 -23.47
N ASP A 8 23.41 0.07 -22.49
CA ASP A 8 22.07 -0.36 -22.07
C ASP A 8 21.79 -1.86 -21.87
N THR A 9 21.96 -2.31 -20.63
CA THR A 9 21.11 -3.34 -20.03
C THR A 9 20.61 -2.91 -18.65
N PHE A 10 20.16 -1.66 -18.53
CA PHE A 10 19.33 -1.24 -17.39
C PHE A 10 17.87 -1.39 -17.80
N GLY A 11 17.30 -2.57 -17.56
CA GLY A 11 15.89 -2.84 -17.77
C GLY A 11 15.04 -1.74 -17.15
N SER A 12 14.04 -1.25 -17.89
CA SER A 12 13.18 -0.13 -17.51
C SER A 12 12.69 -0.30 -16.07
N GLY A 13 13.06 0.63 -15.19
CA GLY A 13 12.92 0.55 -13.73
C GLY A 13 11.50 0.65 -13.16
N ALA A 14 10.46 0.32 -13.94
CA ALA A 14 9.08 0.27 -13.50
C ALA A 14 8.60 -1.19 -13.43
N ASP A 15 8.03 -1.57 -12.29
CA ASP A 15 7.34 -2.84 -12.13
C ASP A 15 6.18 -2.96 -13.13
N ARG A 16 5.99 -4.13 -13.73
CA ARG A 16 4.92 -4.37 -14.70
C ARG A 16 3.57 -4.26 -14.01
N VAL A 17 2.69 -3.44 -14.57
CA VAL A 17 1.33 -3.24 -14.04
C VAL A 17 0.50 -4.50 -14.21
N ALA A 18 -0.14 -4.95 -13.13
CA ALA A 18 -1.08 -6.06 -13.19
C ALA A 18 -2.32 -5.70 -14.03
N PRO A 19 -2.84 -6.62 -14.85
CA PRO A 19 -4.00 -6.35 -15.70
C PRO A 19 -5.23 -5.97 -14.87
N ASP A 20 -6.11 -5.16 -15.44
CA ASP A 20 -7.41 -4.87 -14.84
C ASP A 20 -8.25 -6.14 -14.77
N VAL A 21 -8.90 -6.35 -13.63
CA VAL A 21 -9.74 -7.52 -13.35
C VAL A 21 -11.04 -7.07 -12.68
N SER A 22 -12.09 -7.89 -12.79
CA SER A 22 -13.33 -7.68 -12.04
C SER A 22 -13.08 -7.80 -10.52
N PHE A 23 -14.03 -7.33 -9.72
CA PHE A 23 -13.91 -7.48 -8.26
C PHE A 23 -13.95 -8.95 -7.83
N GLU A 24 -14.77 -9.77 -8.49
CA GLU A 24 -14.85 -11.21 -8.21
C GLU A 24 -13.51 -11.91 -8.48
N GLU A 25 -12.88 -11.62 -9.63
CA GLU A 25 -11.56 -12.15 -9.96
C GLU A 25 -10.48 -11.65 -8.99
N LEU A 26 -10.53 -10.37 -8.61
CA LEU A 26 -9.61 -9.81 -7.62
C LEU A 26 -9.70 -10.56 -6.28
N VAL A 27 -10.92 -10.85 -5.81
CA VAL A 27 -11.16 -11.62 -4.58
C VAL A 27 -10.68 -13.07 -4.74
N ALA A 28 -10.89 -13.68 -5.90
CA ALA A 28 -10.42 -15.04 -6.17
C ALA A 28 -8.87 -15.14 -6.17
N MET A 29 -8.18 -14.10 -6.60
CA MET A 29 -6.72 -14.01 -6.57
C MET A 29 -6.16 -13.66 -5.17
N MET A 30 -6.99 -13.14 -4.27
CA MET A 30 -6.56 -12.61 -2.99
C MET A 30 -6.22 -13.73 -1.99
N PRO A 31 -4.98 -13.77 -1.45
CA PRO A 31 -4.61 -14.66 -0.36
C PRO A 31 -5.61 -14.60 0.80
N GLU A 32 -5.83 -15.74 1.47
CA GLU A 32 -6.74 -15.82 2.62
C GLU A 32 -6.39 -14.81 3.72
N THR A 33 -5.09 -14.64 3.99
CA THR A 33 -4.57 -13.65 4.96
C THR A 33 -5.00 -12.21 4.65
N LEU A 34 -5.18 -11.85 3.38
CA LEU A 34 -5.72 -10.55 2.99
C LEU A 34 -7.25 -10.52 3.07
N ARG A 35 -7.92 -11.59 2.65
CA ARG A 35 -9.40 -11.68 2.69
C ARG A 35 -9.95 -11.58 4.11
N GLU A 36 -9.21 -12.04 5.11
CA GLU A 36 -9.60 -11.93 6.52
C GLU A 36 -9.43 -10.52 7.11
N VAL A 37 -8.46 -9.77 6.56
CA VAL A 37 -8.07 -8.44 7.04
C VAL A 37 -8.94 -7.35 6.44
N PHE A 38 -9.23 -7.41 5.15
CA PHE A 38 -9.93 -6.35 4.44
C PHE A 38 -11.45 -6.56 4.45
N PRO A 39 -12.25 -5.48 4.45
CA PRO A 39 -13.70 -5.56 4.25
C PRO A 39 -14.05 -6.29 2.94
N PRO A 40 -15.05 -7.18 2.92
CA PRO A 40 -15.31 -8.10 1.79
C PRO A 40 -16.09 -7.46 0.64
N TYR A 41 -15.92 -6.16 0.42
CA TYR A 41 -16.62 -5.39 -0.61
C TYR A 41 -15.70 -4.31 -1.17
N ARG A 42 -16.00 -3.85 -2.39
CA ARG A 42 -15.24 -2.78 -3.03
C ARG A 42 -15.69 -1.43 -2.50
N TRP A 43 -14.73 -0.55 -2.17
CA TRP A 43 -14.99 0.83 -1.79
C TRP A 43 -14.37 1.81 -2.79
N GLN A 44 -14.91 3.03 -2.82
CA GLN A 44 -14.33 4.14 -3.58
C GLN A 44 -13.51 5.05 -2.66
N LEU A 45 -12.22 5.19 -2.96
CA LEU A 45 -11.34 6.07 -2.22
C LEU A 45 -11.73 7.55 -2.36
N ALA A 46 -12.30 7.96 -3.50
CA ALA A 46 -12.81 9.32 -3.71
C ALA A 46 -13.93 9.65 -2.70
N LYS A 47 -14.96 8.78 -2.61
CA LYS A 47 -16.03 8.91 -1.61
C LYS A 47 -15.51 8.92 -0.17
N LEU A 48 -14.50 8.10 0.13
CA LEU A 48 -13.88 8.06 1.46
C LEU A 48 -13.20 9.40 1.80
N ARG A 49 -12.53 10.03 0.83
CA ARG A 49 -11.85 11.32 0.99
C ARG A 49 -12.81 12.51 1.05
N GLU A 50 -14.04 12.35 0.58
CA GLU A 50 -15.12 13.35 0.70
C GLU A 50 -15.79 13.33 2.07
N LEU A 51 -15.59 12.29 2.88
CA LEU A 51 -16.07 12.27 4.25
C LEU A 51 -15.34 13.33 5.08
N ASP A 52 -16.07 14.05 5.92
CA ASP A 52 -15.52 14.98 6.91
C ASP A 52 -14.89 14.21 8.09
N LEU A 53 -13.78 13.54 7.82
CA LEU A 53 -13.00 12.80 8.80
C LEU A 53 -11.88 13.67 9.33
N LYS A 54 -11.74 13.71 10.65
CA LYS A 54 -10.63 14.35 11.32
C LYS A 54 -9.30 13.67 10.94
N VAL A 55 -8.29 14.48 10.67
CA VAL A 55 -6.89 14.03 10.62
C VAL A 55 -6.33 13.98 12.04
N GLU A 56 -5.75 12.84 12.41
CA GLU A 56 -5.14 12.65 13.72
C GLU A 56 -3.87 11.80 13.65
N PRO A 57 -2.93 11.98 14.60
CA PRO A 57 -1.73 11.16 14.66
C PRO A 57 -2.07 9.74 15.16
N VAL A 58 -1.56 8.73 14.45
CA VAL A 58 -1.66 7.30 14.82
C VAL A 58 -0.27 6.73 15.05
N GLU A 59 -0.09 5.89 16.08
CA GLU A 59 1.20 5.23 16.32
C GLU A 59 1.53 4.30 15.16
N ILE A 60 2.72 4.45 14.60
CA ILE A 60 3.17 3.56 13.51
C ILE A 60 3.23 2.11 13.99
N ALA A 61 3.56 1.88 15.27
CA ALA A 61 3.60 0.57 15.89
C ALA A 61 2.25 -0.19 15.82
N ASP A 62 1.12 0.52 15.79
CA ASP A 62 -0.21 -0.08 15.66
C ASP A 62 -0.52 -0.56 14.23
N LEU A 63 0.32 -0.19 13.26
CA LEU A 63 0.09 -0.41 11.83
C LEU A 63 1.14 -1.33 11.18
N VAL A 64 2.34 -1.48 11.78
CA VAL A 64 3.44 -2.27 11.18
C VAL A 64 3.10 -3.75 11.03
N TRP A 65 2.09 -4.28 11.72
CA TRP A 65 1.61 -5.65 11.50
C TRP A 65 1.16 -5.89 10.05
N MET A 66 0.74 -4.84 9.32
CA MET A 66 0.40 -4.94 7.90
C MET A 66 1.61 -5.16 7.00
N PHE A 67 2.83 -4.97 7.49
CA PHE A 67 4.05 -5.17 6.71
C PHE A 67 4.34 -6.65 6.43
N ASP A 68 3.65 -7.57 7.10
CA ASP A 68 3.68 -9.00 6.83
C ASP A 68 2.69 -9.43 5.73
N LEU A 69 1.85 -8.50 5.25
CA LEU A 69 0.83 -8.79 4.25
C LEU A 69 1.36 -8.61 2.82
N PRO A 70 0.98 -9.47 1.87
CA PRO A 70 1.40 -9.36 0.47
C PRO A 70 0.56 -8.31 -0.26
N LEU A 71 0.84 -7.04 -0.03
CA LEU A 71 -0.01 -5.91 -0.47
C LEU A 71 0.27 -5.44 -1.90
N TRP A 72 1.48 -5.67 -2.40
CA TRP A 72 1.92 -5.11 -3.68
C TRP A 72 2.08 -6.18 -4.75
N GLN A 73 1.93 -5.74 -5.99
CA GLN A 73 2.13 -6.59 -7.16
C GLN A 73 3.64 -6.81 -7.40
N LEU A 74 3.98 -7.77 -8.25
CA LEU A 74 5.31 -7.93 -8.83
C LEU A 74 5.18 -8.55 -10.20
N ASP A 75 5.85 -7.95 -11.18
CA ASP A 75 5.88 -8.43 -12.55
C ASP A 75 4.47 -8.72 -13.10
N GLY A 76 3.51 -7.84 -12.84
CA GLY A 76 2.13 -7.98 -13.30
C GLY A 76 1.25 -8.94 -12.48
N ASP A 77 1.80 -9.61 -11.47
CA ASP A 77 1.01 -10.45 -10.57
C ASP A 77 0.66 -9.71 -9.29
N ARG A 78 -0.62 -9.73 -8.89
CA ARG A 78 -1.10 -9.09 -7.67
C ARG A 78 -0.70 -9.89 -6.42
N PHE A 79 -0.61 -9.20 -5.29
CA PHE A 79 -0.41 -9.79 -3.97
C PHE A 79 0.86 -10.66 -3.84
N LYS A 80 2.00 -10.14 -4.28
CA LYS A 80 3.28 -10.86 -4.29
C LYS A 80 4.31 -10.31 -3.30
N VAL A 81 4.24 -9.02 -2.99
CA VAL A 81 5.29 -8.32 -2.27
C VAL A 81 4.76 -7.71 -0.98
N THR A 82 5.47 -7.97 0.10
CA THR A 82 5.22 -7.36 1.41
C THR A 82 6.08 -6.11 1.61
N PRO A 83 5.62 -5.14 2.43
CA PRO A 83 6.48 -4.03 2.86
C PRO A 83 7.79 -4.47 3.51
N HIS A 84 7.77 -5.54 4.32
CA HIS A 84 9.00 -6.10 4.90
C HIS A 84 10.01 -6.57 3.84
N GLN A 85 9.56 -7.26 2.78
CA GLN A 85 10.47 -7.69 1.71
C GLN A 85 11.17 -6.50 1.02
N VAL A 86 10.45 -5.39 0.81
CA VAL A 86 11.01 -4.15 0.24
C VAL A 86 11.99 -3.48 1.21
N ALA A 87 11.71 -3.52 2.51
CA ALA A 87 12.60 -3.00 3.54
C ALA A 87 13.92 -3.79 3.64
N GLU A 88 13.84 -5.11 3.60
CA GLU A 88 14.99 -6.00 3.79
C GLU A 88 15.87 -6.11 2.54
N THR A 89 15.25 -6.11 1.36
CA THR A 89 15.96 -6.34 0.08
C THR A 89 15.56 -5.32 -1.00
N PRO A 90 15.78 -4.01 -0.77
CA PRO A 90 15.30 -2.94 -1.65
C PRO A 90 15.82 -3.05 -3.09
N MET A 91 17.01 -3.64 -3.29
CA MET A 91 17.58 -3.86 -4.62
C MET A 91 16.79 -4.87 -5.46
N ASN A 92 16.06 -5.79 -4.84
CA ASN A 92 15.19 -6.74 -5.54
C ASN A 92 13.82 -6.11 -5.88
N PHE A 93 13.47 -5.00 -5.23
CA PHE A 93 12.17 -4.34 -5.34
C PHE A 93 12.30 -2.84 -5.64
N ARG A 94 13.23 -2.48 -6.54
CA ARG A 94 13.60 -1.08 -6.80
C ARG A 94 12.42 -0.17 -7.10
N ALA A 95 11.46 -0.63 -7.91
CA ALA A 95 10.27 0.13 -8.25
C ALA A 95 9.41 0.46 -7.02
N HIS A 96 9.17 -0.51 -6.13
CA HIS A 96 8.43 -0.27 -4.89
C HIS A 96 9.23 0.59 -3.92
N TYR A 97 10.52 0.33 -3.76
CA TYR A 97 11.38 1.16 -2.92
C TYR A 97 11.39 2.62 -3.37
N GLN A 98 11.49 2.87 -4.68
CA GLN A 98 11.42 4.22 -5.24
C GLN A 98 10.07 4.88 -4.92
N ARG A 99 8.95 4.18 -5.13
CA ARG A 99 7.61 4.68 -4.73
C ARG A 99 7.48 4.97 -3.25
N VAL A 100 8.14 4.18 -2.39
CA VAL A 100 8.22 4.46 -0.95
C VAL A 100 8.96 5.76 -0.73
N MET A 101 10.16 5.94 -1.29
CA MET A 101 10.97 7.14 -1.06
C MET A 101 10.34 8.41 -1.65
N ASP A 102 9.62 8.29 -2.76
CA ASP A 102 8.90 9.39 -3.41
C ASP A 102 7.56 9.73 -2.74
N ALA A 103 7.06 8.87 -1.84
CA ALA A 103 5.78 9.09 -1.19
C ALA A 103 5.80 10.37 -0.35
N ASP A 104 4.84 11.26 -0.59
CA ASP A 104 4.71 12.51 0.15
C ASP A 104 4.04 12.24 1.52
N LEU A 105 4.70 12.66 2.59
CA LEU A 105 4.23 12.46 3.97
C LEU A 105 3.36 13.61 4.48
N ASP A 106 3.18 14.68 3.69
CA ASP A 106 2.28 15.80 4.03
C ASP A 106 0.81 15.43 3.78
N PHE A 107 0.55 14.29 3.13
CA PHE A 107 -0.79 13.75 2.94
C PHE A 107 -1.08 12.59 3.91
N PRO A 108 -2.20 12.62 4.65
CA PRO A 108 -2.54 11.57 5.59
C PRO A 108 -2.80 10.23 4.90
N ILE A 109 -2.60 9.14 5.64
CA ILE A 109 -3.04 7.80 5.23
C ILE A 109 -4.53 7.60 5.55
N ASN A 110 -5.20 6.69 4.83
CA ASN A 110 -6.60 6.39 5.09
C ASN A 110 -6.73 5.04 5.79
N LEU A 111 -7.40 5.02 6.93
CA LEU A 111 -7.61 3.83 7.75
C LEU A 111 -9.10 3.51 7.89
N VAL A 112 -9.38 2.25 8.22
CA VAL A 112 -10.67 1.83 8.78
C VAL A 112 -10.45 1.10 10.10
N ALA A 113 -11.30 1.40 11.09
CA ALA A 113 -11.45 0.56 12.27
C ALA A 113 -12.32 -0.65 11.90
N TYR A 114 -11.69 -1.82 11.76
CA TYR A 114 -12.33 -3.05 11.31
C TYR A 114 -11.89 -4.25 12.14
N ARG A 115 -12.84 -5.03 12.65
CA ARG A 115 -12.60 -6.24 13.47
C ARG A 115 -11.60 -6.03 14.62
N GLY A 116 -11.68 -4.87 15.28
CA GLY A 116 -10.82 -4.54 16.42
C GLY A 116 -9.38 -4.15 16.06
N ARG A 117 -9.08 -3.90 14.77
CA ARG A 117 -7.78 -3.39 14.30
C ARG A 117 -7.94 -2.17 13.40
N LEU A 118 -6.88 -1.39 13.28
CA LEU A 118 -6.76 -0.36 12.24
C LEU A 118 -6.18 -1.00 10.98
N VAL A 119 -6.89 -0.88 9.86
CA VAL A 119 -6.48 -1.40 8.55
C VAL A 119 -6.23 -0.23 7.61
N VAL A 120 -5.05 -0.21 6.98
CA VAL A 120 -4.64 0.80 6.00
C VAL A 120 -5.32 0.52 4.66
N LEU A 121 -6.22 1.41 4.25
CA LEU A 121 -6.93 1.35 2.96
C LEU A 121 -6.14 2.01 1.84
N ASP A 122 -5.40 3.08 2.16
CA ASP A 122 -4.53 3.80 1.24
C ASP A 122 -3.32 4.38 1.98
N GLY A 123 -2.17 4.43 1.32
CA GLY A 123 -0.96 5.03 1.86
C GLY A 123 0.06 4.08 2.50
N VAL A 124 0.04 2.77 2.20
CA VAL A 124 1.04 1.81 2.71
C VAL A 124 2.48 2.22 2.36
N HIS A 125 2.72 2.80 1.18
CA HIS A 125 4.03 3.34 0.81
C HIS A 125 4.47 4.49 1.74
N ARG A 126 3.55 5.40 2.10
CA ARG A 126 3.80 6.48 3.08
C ARG A 126 4.09 5.91 4.47
N LEU A 127 3.34 4.89 4.88
CA LEU A 127 3.57 4.21 6.16
C LEU A 127 4.97 3.58 6.20
N LEU A 128 5.41 2.89 5.14
CA LEU A 128 6.76 2.31 5.10
C LEU A 128 7.85 3.40 5.09
N LYS A 129 7.65 4.51 4.35
CA LYS A 129 8.58 5.65 4.40
C LYS A 129 8.68 6.24 5.80
N ALA A 130 7.56 6.45 6.47
CA ALA A 130 7.53 6.97 7.83
C ALA A 130 8.23 6.02 8.82
N HIS A 131 8.09 4.71 8.63
CA HIS A 131 8.82 3.69 9.38
C HIS A 131 10.34 3.77 9.15
N PHE A 132 10.82 3.89 7.90
CA PHE A 132 12.25 4.09 7.60
C PHE A 132 12.83 5.34 8.27
N LEU A 133 12.04 6.42 8.30
CA LEU A 133 12.42 7.67 8.97
C LEU A 133 12.29 7.59 10.50
N ARG A 134 11.95 6.42 11.06
CA ARG A 134 11.77 6.17 12.50
C ARG A 134 10.79 7.16 13.14
N ARG A 135 9.76 7.60 12.40
CA ARG A 135 8.69 8.41 12.97
C ARG A 135 7.93 7.57 13.99
N ARG A 136 7.51 8.20 15.09
CA ARG A 136 6.61 7.54 16.06
C ARG A 136 5.17 7.52 15.56
N TRP A 137 4.78 8.60 14.87
CA TRP A 137 3.40 8.85 14.46
C TRP A 137 3.32 9.10 12.95
N ILE A 138 2.15 8.81 12.38
CA ILE A 138 1.76 9.22 11.02
C ILE A 138 0.37 9.85 11.06
N GLU A 139 0.15 10.89 10.27
CA GLU A 139 -1.18 11.49 10.13
C GLU A 139 -2.11 10.55 9.36
N ALA A 140 -3.31 10.35 9.90
CA ALA A 140 -4.30 9.48 9.31
C ALA A 140 -5.71 10.05 9.44
N THR A 141 -6.59 9.69 8.50
CA THR A 141 -8.04 9.71 8.74
C THR A 141 -8.54 8.30 9.02
N ILE A 142 -9.48 8.17 9.95
CA ILE A 142 -10.01 6.88 10.39
C ILE A 142 -11.51 6.82 10.14
N ALA A 143 -11.94 5.95 9.24
CA ALA A 143 -13.35 5.64 9.04
C ALA A 143 -13.81 4.50 9.96
N THR A 144 -15.06 4.54 10.36
CA THR A 144 -15.78 3.36 10.87
C THR A 144 -16.12 2.41 9.73
N ALA A 145 -16.36 1.13 10.03
CA ALA A 145 -16.85 0.16 9.05
C ALA A 145 -18.15 0.64 8.36
N THR A 146 -19.05 1.28 9.09
CA THR A 146 -20.30 1.86 8.56
C THR A 146 -20.03 2.98 7.55
N GLN A 147 -19.12 3.90 7.87
CA GLN A 147 -18.72 4.97 6.96
C GLN A 147 -18.08 4.41 5.68
N LEU A 148 -17.19 3.43 5.81
CA LEU A 148 -16.59 2.79 4.65
C LEU A 148 -17.62 2.04 3.79
N GLN A 149 -18.61 1.39 4.41
CA GLN A 149 -19.70 0.72 3.70
C GLN A 149 -20.54 1.71 2.88
N ALA A 150 -20.74 2.94 3.35
CA ALA A 150 -21.42 3.98 2.58
C ALA A 150 -20.62 4.41 1.32
N CYS A 151 -19.32 4.15 1.29
CA CYS A 151 -18.44 4.38 0.14
C CYS A 151 -18.38 3.20 -0.84
N ALA A 152 -19.15 2.13 -0.62
CA ALA A 152 -19.11 0.91 -1.44
C ALA A 152 -19.67 1.11 -2.86
N VAL A 153 -19.33 0.15 -3.75
CA VAL A 153 -19.85 0.01 -5.13
C VAL A 153 -20.23 -1.42 -5.45
#